data_AF-A0AAV4E7B3-F1
#
_entry.id   AF-A0AAV4E7B3-F1
#
_cell.length_a   1.000
_cell.length_b   1.000
_cell.length_c   1.000
_cell.angle_alpha   90.00
_cell.angle_beta   90.00
_cell.angle_gamma   90.00
#
_symmetry.space_group_name_H-M   'P 1'
#
loop_
_entity.id
_entity.type
_entity.pdbx_description
1 polymer ?
#
loop_
_entity_poly.entity_id
_entity_poly.type
_entity_poly.pdbx_seq_one_letter_code
_entity_poly.pdbx_strand_id
1 'polypeptide(L)'
;MVKALKAEYQVKHARGGRKPKLAIEDLLLATLQYLKEYRTYEQIAADYGVHDSNLIRRSHWAEETLVKHGFNIGKQEIKPDDVVLIDATEVKIQRPKKDKQLIIPARKSSTF
;
A
#
# COMPACT_ATOMS: atom_id res chain seq x y z
N MET A 1 0.86 11.80 -15.50
CA MET A 1 1.32 10.99 -14.36
C MET A 1 2.77 10.50 -14.52
N VAL A 2 3.08 9.60 -15.46
CA VAL A 2 4.46 9.04 -15.61
C VAL A 2 5.55 10.11 -15.77
N LYS A 3 5.34 11.15 -16.59
CA LYS A 3 6.32 12.23 -16.79
C LYS A 3 6.66 12.97 -15.49
N ALA A 4 5.67 13.27 -14.67
CA ALA A 4 5.85 13.93 -13.37
C ALA A 4 6.64 13.02 -12.40
N LEU A 5 6.25 11.75 -12.32
CA LEU A 5 6.98 10.76 -11.51
C LEU A 5 8.43 10.58 -11.96
N LYS A 6 8.69 10.55 -13.28
CA LYS A 6 10.04 10.47 -13.84
C LYS A 6 10.88 11.69 -13.44
N ALA A 7 10.35 12.90 -13.58
CA ALA A 7 11.06 14.13 -13.20
C ALA A 7 11.45 14.12 -11.71
N GLU A 8 10.49 13.81 -10.84
CA GLU A 8 10.69 13.75 -9.38
C GLU A 8 11.61 12.61 -8.97
N TYR A 9 11.54 11.49 -9.67
CA TYR A 9 12.45 10.37 -9.46
C TYR A 9 13.90 10.75 -9.76
N GLN A 10 14.15 11.51 -10.85
CA GLN A 10 15.49 11.99 -11.18
C GLN A 10 16.04 12.94 -10.12
N VAL A 11 15.21 13.86 -9.61
CA VAL A 11 15.59 14.76 -8.51
C VAL A 11 15.94 13.97 -7.25
N LYS A 12 15.10 12.99 -6.88
CA LYS A 12 15.32 12.15 -5.69
C LYS A 12 16.56 11.26 -5.80
N HIS A 13 16.91 10.81 -7.00
CA HIS A 13 18.06 9.93 -7.25
C HIS A 13 19.27 10.66 -7.83
N ALA A 14 19.27 12.00 -7.84
CA ALA A 14 20.39 12.81 -8.32
C ALA A 14 21.69 12.54 -7.54
N ARG A 15 21.58 12.19 -6.25
CA ARG A 15 22.71 11.83 -5.38
C ARG A 15 23.13 10.36 -5.49
N GLY A 16 22.52 9.61 -6.41
CA GLY A 16 22.74 8.18 -6.57
C GLY A 16 22.01 7.32 -5.53
N GLY A 17 22.13 6.01 -5.65
CA GLY A 17 21.48 5.04 -4.78
C GLY A 17 21.23 3.70 -5.47
N ARG A 18 20.63 2.76 -4.75
CA ARG A 18 20.25 1.46 -5.30
C ARG A 18 19.17 1.64 -6.36
N LYS A 19 19.39 1.10 -7.56
CA LYS A 19 18.37 1.06 -8.61
C LYS A 19 17.19 0.20 -8.12
N PRO A 20 15.95 0.71 -8.20
CA PRO A 20 14.76 -0.04 -7.84
C PRO A 20 14.55 -1.18 -8.83
N LYS A 21 14.00 -2.30 -8.33
CA LYS A 21 13.66 -3.47 -9.16
C LYS A 21 12.49 -3.20 -10.11
N LEU A 22 11.59 -2.29 -9.72
CA LEU A 22 10.36 -1.99 -10.44
C LEU A 22 10.48 -0.64 -11.17
N ALA A 23 10.11 -0.64 -12.46
CA ALA A 23 10.07 0.56 -13.29
C ALA A 23 9.07 1.58 -12.75
N ILE A 24 9.13 2.83 -13.24
CA ILE A 24 8.24 3.90 -12.78
C ILE A 24 6.83 3.68 -13.35
N GLU A 25 6.74 3.15 -14.56
CA GLU A 25 5.52 2.74 -15.23
C GLU A 25 4.80 1.64 -14.45
N ASP A 26 5.52 0.57 -14.10
CA ASP A 26 4.96 -0.55 -13.33
C ASP A 26 4.58 -0.13 -11.92
N LEU A 27 5.35 0.78 -11.31
CA LEU A 27 5.00 1.36 -10.02
C LEU A 27 3.69 2.13 -10.09
N LEU A 28 3.50 2.96 -11.13
CA LEU A 28 2.26 3.68 -11.33
C LEU A 28 1.10 2.71 -11.54
N LEU A 29 1.29 1.66 -12.33
CA LEU A 29 0.28 0.64 -12.57
C LEU A 29 -0.11 -0.07 -11.28
N ALA A 30 0.86 -0.50 -10.49
CA ALA A 30 0.62 -1.15 -9.20
C ALA A 30 -0.14 -0.24 -8.21
N THR A 31 0.18 1.06 -8.17
CA THR A 31 -0.55 2.03 -7.34
C THR A 31 -2.00 2.20 -7.83
N LEU A 32 -2.24 2.21 -9.14
CA LEU A 32 -3.59 2.33 -9.69
C LEU A 32 -4.43 1.06 -9.45
N GLN A 33 -3.83 -0.12 -9.56
CA GLN A 33 -4.50 -1.40 -9.23
C GLN A 33 -4.97 -1.41 -7.77
N TYR A 34 -4.16 -0.91 -6.84
CA TYR A 34 -4.56 -0.76 -5.45
C TYR A 34 -5.71 0.25 -5.28
N LEU A 35 -5.61 1.42 -5.92
CA LEU A 35 -6.55 2.53 -5.71
C LEU A 35 -7.89 2.39 -6.44
N LYS A 36 -7.93 1.71 -7.60
CA LYS A 36 -9.12 1.61 -8.46
C LYS A 36 -9.69 0.21 -8.55
N GLU A 37 -8.85 -0.82 -8.55
CA GLU A 37 -9.27 -2.22 -8.67
C GLU A 37 -9.38 -2.92 -7.31
N TYR A 38 -9.07 -2.22 -6.21
CA TYR A 38 -9.13 -2.73 -4.84
C TYR A 38 -8.31 -4.02 -4.61
N ARG A 39 -7.31 -4.27 -5.46
CA ARG A 39 -6.45 -5.44 -5.34
C ARG A 39 -5.51 -5.29 -4.13
N THR A 40 -5.25 -6.35 -3.40
CA THR A 40 -4.39 -6.27 -2.19
C THR A 40 -2.93 -6.08 -2.58
N TYR A 41 -2.18 -5.36 -1.72
CA TYR A 41 -0.73 -5.19 -1.93
C TYR A 41 0.02 -6.53 -1.99
N GLU A 42 -0.43 -7.54 -1.26
CA GLU A 42 0.13 -8.89 -1.31
C GLU A 42 0.01 -9.51 -2.71
N GLN A 43 -1.19 -9.45 -3.30
CA GLN A 43 -1.43 -9.99 -4.65
C GLN A 43 -0.67 -9.22 -5.72
N ILE A 44 -0.63 -7.90 -5.63
CA ILE A 44 0.12 -7.05 -6.58
C ILE A 44 1.62 -7.32 -6.43
N ALA A 45 2.13 -7.41 -5.19
CA ALA A 45 3.53 -7.67 -4.90
C ALA A 45 3.97 -9.04 -5.42
N ALA A 46 3.11 -10.06 -5.34
CA ALA A 46 3.35 -11.38 -5.90
C ALA A 46 3.54 -11.33 -7.43
N ASP A 47 2.68 -10.61 -8.15
CA ASP A 47 2.78 -10.47 -9.61
C ASP A 47 4.09 -9.83 -10.06
N TYR A 48 4.55 -8.79 -9.36
CA TYR A 48 5.80 -8.09 -9.69
C TYR A 48 7.04 -8.74 -9.05
N GLY A 49 6.88 -9.78 -8.23
CA GLY A 49 7.97 -10.43 -7.50
C GLY A 49 8.73 -9.47 -6.58
N VAL A 50 8.02 -8.56 -5.91
CA VAL A 50 8.57 -7.59 -4.95
C VAL A 50 7.97 -7.87 -3.57
N HIS A 51 8.65 -7.46 -2.50
CA HIS A 51 8.07 -7.53 -1.16
C HIS A 51 6.99 -6.44 -0.99
N ASP A 52 5.85 -6.79 -0.38
CA ASP A 52 4.71 -5.90 -0.13
C ASP A 52 5.10 -4.56 0.53
N SER A 53 5.93 -4.58 1.57
CA SER A 53 6.43 -3.41 2.29
C SER A 53 7.18 -2.43 1.38
N ASN A 54 7.92 -2.93 0.40
CA ASN A 54 8.61 -2.08 -0.59
C ASN A 54 7.58 -1.46 -1.54
N LEU A 55 6.62 -2.25 -2.00
CA LEU A 55 5.55 -1.76 -2.86
C LEU A 55 4.72 -0.67 -2.17
N ILE A 56 4.34 -0.87 -0.90
CA ILE A 56 3.61 0.11 -0.08
C ILE A 56 4.38 1.42 0.01
N ARG A 57 5.65 1.38 0.42
CA ARG A 57 6.49 2.59 0.54
C ARG A 57 6.63 3.35 -0.77
N ARG A 58 6.78 2.63 -1.89
CA ARG A 58 6.91 3.25 -3.21
C ARG A 58 5.57 3.78 -3.73
N SER A 59 4.47 3.09 -3.43
CA SER A 59 3.11 3.51 -3.78
C SER A 59 2.74 4.81 -3.07
N HIS A 60 3.01 4.91 -1.76
CA HIS A 60 2.83 6.16 -1.02
C HIS A 60 3.65 7.32 -1.60
N TRP A 61 4.93 7.08 -1.94
CA TRP A 61 5.74 8.10 -2.59
C TRP A 61 5.15 8.53 -3.93
N ALA A 62 4.66 7.59 -4.73
CA ALA A 62 4.03 7.92 -6.01
C ALA A 62 2.76 8.75 -5.82
N GLU A 63 1.92 8.38 -4.85
CA GLU A 63 0.70 9.11 -4.49
C GLU A 63 1.00 10.55 -4.05
N GLU A 64 1.88 10.73 -3.06
CA GLU A 64 2.29 12.07 -2.59
C GLU A 64 2.85 12.94 -3.72
N THR A 65 3.64 12.33 -4.61
CA THR A 65 4.22 13.04 -5.75
C THR A 65 3.14 13.45 -6.74
N LEU A 66 2.19 12.57 -7.04
CA LEU A 66 1.09 12.85 -7.97
C LEU A 66 0.18 13.95 -7.42
N VAL A 67 -0.14 13.93 -6.12
CA VAL A 67 -0.92 14.99 -5.45
C VAL A 67 -0.22 16.35 -5.55
N LYS A 68 1.10 16.42 -5.33
CA LYS A 68 1.88 17.67 -5.48
C LYS A 68 1.82 18.24 -6.89
N HIS A 69 1.75 17.36 -7.89
CA HIS A 69 1.63 17.73 -9.31
C HIS A 69 0.17 17.95 -9.75
N GLY A 70 -0.78 18.02 -8.82
CA GLY A 70 -2.19 18.32 -9.09
C GLY A 70 -3.01 17.14 -9.61
N PHE A 71 -2.46 15.92 -9.61
CA PHE A 71 -3.22 14.72 -9.95
C PHE A 71 -4.06 14.29 -8.75
N ASN A 72 -5.38 14.45 -8.84
CA ASN A 72 -6.30 13.90 -7.87
C ASN A 72 -6.66 12.45 -8.25
N ILE A 73 -6.03 11.47 -7.58
CA ILE A 73 -6.33 10.03 -7.75
C ILE A 73 -7.30 9.57 -6.64
N GLY A 74 -7.96 10.52 -5.98
CA GLY A 74 -8.97 10.24 -4.97
C GLY A 74 -10.12 9.37 -5.48
N LYS A 75 -10.95 8.93 -4.53
CA LYS A 75 -12.26 8.33 -4.84
C LYS A 75 -12.99 9.29 -5.77
N GLN A 76 -13.49 8.74 -6.86
CA GLN A 76 -14.42 9.44 -7.73
C GLN A 76 -15.55 9.96 -6.83
N GLU A 77 -15.95 11.22 -6.99
CA GLU A 77 -17.10 11.75 -6.27
C GLU A 77 -18.28 10.82 -6.57
N ILE A 78 -18.72 10.09 -5.55
CA ILE A 78 -19.81 9.14 -5.66
C ILE A 78 -21.03 10.01 -5.91
N LYS A 79 -21.53 10.01 -7.15
CA LYS A 79 -22.79 10.67 -7.45
C LYS A 79 -23.89 9.93 -6.68
N PRO A 80 -24.95 10.61 -6.22
CA PRO A 80 -26.04 9.94 -5.50
C PRO A 80 -26.68 8.80 -6.31
N ASP A 81 -26.60 8.84 -7.65
CA ASP A 81 -27.08 7.78 -8.54
C ASP A 81 -26.18 6.52 -8.57
N ASP A 82 -24.92 6.62 -8.13
CA ASP A 82 -23.95 5.50 -8.09
C ASP A 82 -23.99 4.74 -6.75
N VAL A 83 -24.88 5.12 -5.82
CA VAL A 83 -24.98 4.52 -4.49
C VAL A 83 -25.84 3.26 -4.55
N VAL A 84 -25.20 2.09 -4.53
CA VAL A 84 -25.89 0.81 -4.28
C VAL A 84 -26.02 0.60 -2.77
N LEU A 85 -27.25 0.50 -2.26
CA LEU A 85 -27.51 0.13 -0.88
C LEU A 85 -27.19 -1.36 -0.69
N ILE A 86 -26.04 -1.67 -0.08
CA ILE A 86 -25.65 -3.05 0.23
C ILE A 86 -26.07 -3.33 1.67
N ASP A 87 -27.01 -4.26 1.86
CA ASP A 87 -27.37 -4.77 3.17
C ASP A 87 -26.21 -5.61 3.72
N ALA A 88 -25.45 -5.04 4.65
CA ALA A 88 -24.38 -5.74 5.34
C ALA A 88 -25.00 -6.51 6.52
N THR A 89 -25.51 -7.71 6.28
CA THR A 89 -25.84 -8.61 7.39
C THR A 89 -24.55 -8.98 8.10
N GLU A 90 -24.33 -8.45 9.30
CA GLU A 90 -23.23 -8.88 10.16
C GLU A 90 -23.43 -10.35 10.54
N VAL A 91 -22.77 -11.27 9.84
CA VAL A 91 -22.64 -12.65 10.31
C VAL A 91 -21.75 -12.60 11.54
N LYS A 92 -22.21 -13.15 12.67
CA LYS A 92 -21.42 -13.27 13.91
C LYS A 92 -20.18 -14.12 13.65
N ILE A 93 -19.10 -13.53 13.18
CA ILE A 93 -17.78 -14.15 13.25
C ILE A 93 -17.40 -14.19 14.73
N GLN A 94 -17.29 -15.40 15.27
CA GLN A 94 -16.91 -15.63 16.67
C GLN A 94 -15.55 -14.97 16.92
N ARG A 95 -15.56 -13.81 17.60
CA ARG A 95 -14.33 -13.16 18.05
C ARG A 95 -13.54 -14.16 18.90
N PRO A 96 -12.28 -14.49 18.56
CA PRO A 96 -11.45 -15.32 19.43
C PRO A 96 -11.40 -14.66 20.82
N LYS A 97 -11.86 -15.36 21.85
CA LYS A 97 -11.75 -14.88 23.23
C LYS A 97 -10.26 -14.79 23.55
N LYS A 98 -9.78 -13.59 23.90
CA LYS A 98 -8.45 -13.42 24.48
C LYS A 98 -8.40 -14.22 25.77
N ASP A 99 -7.65 -15.31 25.78
CA ASP A 99 -7.31 -15.97 27.02
C ASP A 99 -6.15 -15.20 27.68
N LYS A 100 -6.23 -14.98 28.99
CA LYS A 100 -5.21 -14.26 29.75
C LYS A 100 -3.99 -15.14 30.06
N GLN A 101 -3.96 -16.37 29.55
CA GLN A 101 -2.95 -17.34 29.90
C GLN A 101 -1.81 -17.33 28.89
N LEU A 102 -0.68 -16.83 29.38
CA LEU A 102 0.69 -17.13 28.95
C LEU A 102 1.26 -16.31 27.78
N ILE A 103 1.41 -14.99 28.01
CA ILE A 103 2.66 -14.33 27.61
C ILE A 103 3.36 -13.94 28.92
N ILE A 104 3.97 -14.93 29.59
CA ILE A 104 5.00 -14.65 30.59
C ILE A 104 6.29 -14.50 29.79
N PRO A 105 6.86 -13.28 29.63
CA PRO A 105 8.21 -13.17 29.13
C PRO A 105 9.14 -13.82 30.17
N ALA A 106 9.72 -14.96 29.84
CA ALA A 106 10.73 -15.57 30.68
C ALA A 106 11.90 -14.59 30.82
N ARG A 107 12.17 -14.13 32.06
CA ARG A 107 13.42 -13.44 32.38
C ARG A 107 14.54 -14.47 32.21
N LYS A 108 15.47 -14.23 31.28
CA LYS A 108 16.74 -14.98 31.25
C LYS A 108 17.50 -14.66 32.54
N SER A 109 17.81 -15.68 33.33
CA SER A 109 18.75 -15.55 34.44
C SER A 109 20.16 -15.36 33.88
N SER A 110 20.88 -14.35 34.39
CA SER A 110 22.31 -14.18 34.14
C SER A 110 23.05 -15.38 34.72
N THR A 111 23.67 -16.18 33.85
CA THR A 111 24.68 -17.15 34.25
C THR A 111 26.02 -16.47 34.10
N PHE A 112 26.69 -16.30 35.26
CA PHE A 112 28.08 -15.89 35.53
C PHE A 112 28.81 -14.99 34.53
#